data_AF-A0A4Q3WEN9-F1
#
_entry.id   AF-A0A4Q3WEN9-F1
#
_cell.length_a   1.000
_cell.length_b   1.000
_cell.length_c   1.000
_cell.angle_alpha   90.00
_cell.angle_beta   90.00
_cell.angle_gamma   90.00
#
_symmetry.space_group_name_H-M   'P 1'
#
loop_
_entity.id
_entity.type
_entity.pdbx_description
1 polymer ?
#
loop_
_entity_poly.entity_id
_entity_poly.type
_entity_poly.pdbx_seq_one_letter_code
_entity_poly.pdbx_strand_id
1 'polypeptide(L)'
;MSKSSQFLGFSGDDLEATIDLGKILTLNNISLHVFEQTASWIYRPGFASFYTSENGKDFQLLGNVINNESGRHLLYKIEKQANTRYIKIIAKNAGTIADGNPGAGNKAWLFVDEIEVN
;
A
#
# COMPACT_ATOMS: atom_id res chain seq x y z
N MET A 1 9.84 13.83 -13.94
CA MET A 1 8.52 13.36 -14.38
C MET A 1 7.46 14.01 -13.50
N SER A 2 6.38 14.52 -14.09
CA SER A 2 5.22 15.00 -13.33
C SER A 2 4.56 13.78 -12.67
N LYS A 3 4.52 13.70 -11.34
CA LYS A 3 3.68 12.69 -10.68
C LYS A 3 2.23 12.95 -11.04
N SER A 4 1.48 11.90 -11.34
CA SER A 4 0.04 12.00 -11.62
C SER A 4 -0.68 12.52 -10.37
N SER A 5 -1.81 13.20 -10.53
CA SER A 5 -2.72 13.54 -9.40
C SER A 5 -3.85 12.51 -9.28
N GLN A 6 -3.63 11.29 -9.77
CA GLN A 6 -4.65 10.24 -9.79
C GLN A 6 -4.42 9.30 -8.60
N PHE A 7 -5.51 8.96 -7.93
CA PHE A 7 -5.51 8.02 -6.80
C PHE A 7 -6.70 7.09 -6.95
N LEU A 8 -6.55 5.86 -6.49
CA LEU A 8 -7.66 4.99 -6.14
C LEU A 8 -7.97 5.15 -4.66
N GLY A 9 -9.24 5.46 -4.35
CA GLY A 9 -9.74 5.70 -3.01
C GLY A 9 -10.57 4.52 -2.49
N PHE A 10 -10.28 4.08 -1.27
CA PHE A 10 -10.98 3.01 -0.56
C PHE A 10 -11.60 3.58 0.73
N SER A 11 -12.91 3.47 0.91
CA SER A 11 -13.61 4.02 2.09
C SER A 11 -13.80 2.96 3.15
N GLY A 12 -12.97 2.98 4.20
CA GLY A 12 -13.00 1.99 5.29
C GLY A 12 -12.47 0.60 4.93
N ASP A 13 -12.32 0.28 3.65
CA ASP A 13 -11.78 -0.98 3.16
C ASP A 13 -10.26 -0.92 2.95
N ASP A 14 -9.62 -2.08 3.11
CA ASP A 14 -8.20 -2.27 2.81
C ASP A 14 -7.98 -2.30 1.28
N LEU A 15 -6.78 -1.91 0.83
CA LEU A 15 -6.32 -2.30 -0.50
C LEU A 15 -5.86 -3.75 -0.43
N GLU A 16 -6.36 -4.62 -1.30
CA GLU A 16 -5.73 -5.90 -1.66
C GLU A 16 -5.53 -5.95 -3.18
N ALA A 17 -4.27 -5.85 -3.61
CA ALA A 17 -3.90 -5.89 -5.03
C ALA A 17 -3.02 -7.10 -5.30
N THR A 18 -3.30 -7.84 -6.38
CA THR A 18 -2.44 -8.90 -6.90
C THR A 18 -1.98 -8.55 -8.31
N ILE A 19 -0.68 -8.59 -8.55
CA ILE A 19 -0.04 -8.28 -9.83
C ILE A 19 0.58 -9.57 -10.38
N ASP A 20 0.26 -9.95 -11.62
CA ASP A 20 0.94 -11.00 -12.37
C ASP A 20 1.97 -10.35 -13.31
N LEU A 21 3.25 -10.63 -13.10
CA LEU A 21 4.37 -10.14 -13.92
C LEU A 21 4.51 -10.91 -15.25
N GLY A 22 3.69 -11.94 -15.46
CA GLY A 22 3.67 -12.81 -16.65
C GLY A 22 4.74 -13.90 -16.65
N LYS A 23 5.86 -13.69 -15.98
CA LYS A 23 6.95 -14.66 -15.80
C LYS A 23 7.66 -14.46 -14.46
N ILE A 24 8.45 -15.45 -14.04
CA ILE A 24 9.31 -15.31 -12.87
C ILE A 24 10.39 -14.26 -13.19
N LEU A 25 10.49 -13.24 -12.35
CA LEU A 25 11.46 -12.16 -12.40
C LEU A 25 12.19 -12.07 -11.06
N THR A 26 13.45 -11.65 -11.10
CA THR A 26 14.19 -11.22 -9.92
C THR A 26 13.87 -9.77 -9.64
N LEU A 27 13.32 -9.49 -8.47
CA LEU A 27 13.02 -8.16 -7.97
C LEU A 27 14.00 -7.81 -6.87
N ASN A 28 14.30 -6.53 -6.71
CA ASN A 28 15.12 -5.95 -5.65
C ASN A 28 14.27 -5.18 -4.63
N ASN A 29 13.19 -4.54 -5.08
CA ASN A 29 12.28 -3.83 -4.21
C ASN A 29 10.86 -3.71 -4.78
N ILE A 30 9.92 -3.52 -3.86
CA ILE A 30 8.52 -3.24 -4.16
C ILE A 30 8.13 -2.02 -3.34
N SER A 31 7.41 -1.08 -3.95
CA SER A 31 6.96 0.14 -3.29
C SER A 31 5.47 0.40 -3.54
N LEU A 32 4.83 1.05 -2.57
CA LEU A 32 3.46 1.52 -2.63
C LEU A 32 3.42 3.01 -2.27
N HIS A 33 2.90 3.83 -3.18
CA HIS A 33 2.70 5.26 -2.97
C HIS A 33 1.30 5.53 -2.42
N VAL A 34 1.27 6.28 -1.30
CA VAL A 34 0.04 6.63 -0.58
C VAL A 34 -0.03 8.14 -0.41
N PHE A 35 -1.25 8.67 -0.37
CA PHE A 35 -1.51 10.07 -0.03
C PHE A 35 -2.25 10.20 1.31
N GLU A 36 -1.81 11.12 2.16
CA GLU A 36 -2.42 11.47 3.43
C GLU A 36 -2.86 12.94 3.44
N GLN A 37 -4.11 13.16 3.83
CA GLN A 37 -4.69 14.47 4.07
C GLN A 37 -5.85 14.31 5.07
N THR A 38 -5.53 14.27 6.36
CA THR A 38 -6.47 13.96 7.44
C THR A 38 -7.65 14.92 7.50
N ALA A 39 -7.47 16.21 7.15
CA ALA A 39 -8.56 17.19 7.04
C ALA A 39 -9.67 16.78 6.04
N SER A 40 -9.33 15.95 5.05
CA SER A 40 -10.25 15.34 4.08
C SER A 40 -10.54 13.86 4.38
N TRP A 41 -10.22 13.43 5.60
CA TRP A 41 -10.40 12.07 6.12
C TRP A 41 -9.58 11.00 5.38
N ILE A 42 -8.52 11.43 4.68
CA ILE A 42 -7.58 10.55 4.00
C ILE A 42 -6.45 10.24 4.98
N TYR A 43 -6.42 9.01 5.49
CA TYR A 43 -5.43 8.55 6.47
C TYR A 43 -4.48 7.54 5.83
N ARG A 44 -3.21 7.59 6.23
CA ARG A 44 -2.23 6.55 5.85
C ARG A 44 -2.66 5.17 6.36
N PRO A 45 -2.26 4.08 5.68
CA PRO A 45 -2.52 2.74 6.18
C PRO A 45 -1.68 2.47 7.44
N GLY A 46 -2.24 1.67 8.36
CA GLY A 46 -1.52 1.28 9.58
C GLY A 46 -0.25 0.48 9.28
N PHE A 47 -0.30 -0.34 8.23
CA PHE A 47 0.86 -1.00 7.63
C PHE A 47 0.55 -1.40 6.19
N ALA A 48 1.60 -1.69 5.42
CA ALA A 48 1.51 -2.38 4.15
C ALA A 48 2.27 -3.71 4.22
N SER A 49 1.60 -4.80 3.86
CA SER A 49 2.16 -6.15 3.78
C SER A 49 2.43 -6.50 2.33
N PHE A 50 3.65 -6.99 2.06
CA PHE A 50 4.09 -7.39 0.73
C PHE A 50 4.28 -8.90 0.70
N TYR A 51 3.71 -9.54 -0.30
CA TYR A 51 3.79 -10.98 -0.51
C TYR A 51 4.24 -11.30 -1.92
N THR A 52 4.88 -12.46 -2.08
CA THR A 52 5.35 -12.97 -3.36
C THR A 52 4.85 -14.39 -3.58
N SER A 53 4.67 -14.79 -4.84
CA SER A 53 4.29 -16.16 -5.23
C SER A 53 4.81 -16.52 -6.62
N GLU A 54 5.22 -17.77 -6.82
CA GLU A 54 5.58 -18.27 -8.15
C GLU A 54 4.35 -18.77 -8.93
N ASN A 55 3.29 -19.19 -8.23
CA ASN A 55 2.14 -19.90 -8.82
C ASN A 55 0.80 -19.15 -8.70
N GLY A 56 0.78 -18.00 -8.01
CA GLY A 56 -0.40 -17.15 -7.85
C GLY A 56 -1.44 -17.70 -6.87
N LYS A 57 -1.10 -18.77 -6.13
CA LYS A 57 -1.96 -19.41 -5.13
C LYS A 57 -1.32 -19.34 -3.75
N ASP A 58 -0.06 -19.76 -3.67
CA ASP A 58 0.70 -19.82 -2.42
C ASP A 58 1.53 -18.56 -2.26
N PHE A 59 1.03 -17.61 -1.48
CA PHE A 59 1.70 -16.34 -1.20
C PHE A 59 2.52 -16.43 0.07
N GLN A 60 3.79 -16.05 -0.02
CA GLN A 60 4.71 -15.96 1.10
C GLN A 60 4.91 -14.49 1.49
N LEU A 61 4.89 -14.20 2.79
CA LEU A 61 5.12 -12.86 3.29
C LEU A 61 6.59 -12.46 3.06
N LEU A 62 6.81 -11.42 2.26
CA LEU A 62 8.11 -10.80 2.08
C LEU A 62 8.43 -9.86 3.27
N GLY A 63 7.41 -9.14 3.75
CA GLY A 63 7.50 -8.34 4.97
C GLY A 63 6.36 -7.34 5.15
N ASN A 64 6.36 -6.71 6.32
CA ASN A 64 5.41 -5.64 6.68
C ASN A 64 6.18 -4.32 6.84
N VAL A 65 5.59 -3.24 6.36
CA VAL A 65 6.16 -1.89 6.44
C VAL A 65 5.17 -0.99 7.18
N ILE A 66 5.66 -0.28 8.19
CA ILE A 66 4.96 0.79 8.88
C ILE A 66 5.70 2.08 8.54
N ASN A 67 5.00 3.11 8.06
CA ASN A 67 5.59 4.39 7.72
C ASN A 67 5.16 5.47 8.74
N ASN A 68 6.15 5.99 9.46
CA ASN A 68 5.99 7.08 10.44
C ASN A 68 6.57 8.42 9.94
N GLU A 69 6.88 8.53 8.65
CA GLU A 69 7.44 9.73 8.05
C GLU A 69 6.41 10.86 8.05
N SER A 70 6.91 12.09 8.19
CA SER A 70 6.12 13.30 8.06
C SER A 70 5.89 13.64 6.59
N GLY A 71 4.71 14.16 6.27
CA GLY A 71 4.37 14.59 4.91
C GLY A 71 3.07 13.98 4.42
N ARG A 72 2.66 14.38 3.22
CA ARG A 72 1.41 13.91 2.59
C ARG A 72 1.61 12.78 1.60
N HIS A 73 2.75 12.75 0.90
CA HIS A 73 3.08 11.66 -0.02
C HIS A 73 3.99 10.70 0.72
N LEU A 74 3.50 9.50 0.98
CA LEU A 74 4.17 8.50 1.80
C LEU A 74 4.59 7.32 0.92
N LEU A 75 5.72 6.72 1.29
CA LEU A 75 6.29 5.58 0.58
C LEU A 75 6.37 4.38 1.51
N TYR A 76 5.65 3.32 1.18
CA TYR A 76 5.79 2.03 1.84
C TYR A 76 6.67 1.16 0.95
N LYS A 77 7.92 0.94 1.34
CA LYS A 77 8.92 0.24 0.52
C LYS A 77 9.53 -0.95 1.26
N ILE A 78 9.70 -2.05 0.55
CA ILE A 78 10.50 -3.19 1.00
C ILE A 78 11.67 -3.42 0.04
N GLU A 79 12.89 -3.37 0.58
CA GLU A 79 14.13 -3.61 -0.16
C GLU A 79 14.63 -5.03 0.12
N LYS A 80 13.98 -6.01 -0.49
CA LYS A 80 14.35 -7.42 -0.38
C LYS A 80 14.33 -8.07 -1.75
N GLN A 81 15.41 -8.76 -2.06
CA GLN A 81 15.49 -9.51 -3.30
C GLN A 81 14.53 -10.71 -3.27
N ALA A 82 13.77 -10.93 -4.34
CA ALA A 82 12.87 -12.07 -4.47
C ALA A 82 12.78 -12.53 -5.93
N ASN A 83 12.80 -13.84 -6.15
CA ASN A 83 12.43 -14.44 -7.43
C ASN A 83 10.93 -14.78 -7.39
N THR A 84 10.13 -14.12 -8.22
CA THR A 84 8.68 -14.27 -8.15
C THR A 84 7.98 -13.92 -9.47
N ARG A 85 6.77 -14.42 -9.66
CA ARG A 85 5.89 -14.03 -10.77
C ARG A 85 4.72 -13.17 -10.30
N TYR A 86 4.22 -13.43 -9.11
CA TYR A 86 3.07 -12.74 -8.55
C TYR A 86 3.47 -11.94 -7.32
N ILE A 87 2.95 -10.73 -7.23
CA ILE A 87 3.07 -9.88 -6.06
C ILE A 87 1.68 -9.67 -5.51
N LYS A 88 1.52 -9.75 -4.19
CA LYS A 88 0.31 -9.29 -3.50
C LYS A 88 0.69 -8.20 -2.49
N ILE A 89 -0.07 -7.12 -2.48
CA ILE A 89 0.08 -6.02 -1.52
C ILE A 89 -1.24 -5.86 -0.78
N ILE A 90 -1.16 -5.84 0.54
CA ILE A 90 -2.28 -5.50 1.42
C ILE A 90 -1.93 -4.23 2.18
N ALA A 91 -2.66 -3.14 1.94
CA ALA A 91 -2.52 -1.91 2.73
C ALA A 91 -3.70 -1.78 3.68
N LYS A 92 -3.42 -1.88 4.98
CA LYS A 92 -4.44 -1.92 6.03
C LYS A 92 -5.00 -0.52 6.26
N ASN A 93 -6.27 -0.30 5.91
CA ASN A 93 -6.96 0.96 6.15
C ASN A 93 -7.01 1.27 7.65
N ALA A 94 -6.92 2.56 8.01
CA ALA A 94 -7.07 3.02 9.39
C ALA A 94 -8.44 2.69 10.01
N GLY A 95 -9.43 2.33 9.19
CA GLY A 95 -10.74 1.87 9.63
C GLY A 95 -11.61 3.02 10.09
N THR A 96 -12.15 2.93 11.31
CA THR A 96 -12.90 4.04 11.90
C THR A 96 -11.93 5.05 12.51
N ILE A 97 -12.06 6.32 12.14
CA ILE A 97 -11.23 7.40 12.64
C ILE A 97 -11.47 7.58 14.15
N ALA A 98 -10.39 7.52 14.93
CA ALA A 98 -10.45 7.64 16.38
C ALA A 98 -10.83 9.05 16.84
N ASP A 99 -11.44 9.14 18.03
CA ASP A 99 -11.82 10.39 18.66
C ASP A 99 -10.65 11.39 18.76
N GLY A 100 -10.98 12.68 18.65
CA GLY A 100 -9.99 13.75 18.65
C GLY A 100 -9.29 13.98 17.30
N ASN A 101 -9.55 13.15 16.28
CA ASN A 101 -9.00 13.34 14.95
C ASN A 101 -10.04 13.89 13.95
N PRO A 102 -9.60 14.59 12.89
CA PRO A 102 -10.49 15.05 11.83
C PRO A 102 -11.33 13.92 11.20
N GLY A 103 -12.65 14.01 11.35
CA GLY A 103 -13.57 12.97 10.85
C GLY A 103 -13.85 11.84 11.83
N ALA A 104 -13.50 11.98 13.11
CA ALA A 104 -13.80 11.03 14.19
C ALA A 104 -15.19 10.38 14.06
N GLY A 105 -15.23 9.06 14.26
CA GLY A 105 -16.44 8.24 14.12
C GLY A 105 -16.76 7.79 12.69
N ASN A 106 -16.17 8.40 11.66
CA ASN A 106 -16.35 8.01 10.26
C ASN A 106 -15.29 7.00 9.80
N LYS A 107 -15.54 6.39 8.64
CA LYS A 107 -14.53 5.56 7.95
C LYS A 107 -13.47 6.44 7.30
N ALA A 108 -12.21 6.07 7.50
CA ALA A 108 -11.09 6.70 6.83
C ALA A 108 -11.04 6.31 5.36
N TRP A 109 -10.71 7.29 4.51
CA TRP A 109 -10.28 7.03 3.16
C TRP A 109 -8.82 6.59 3.15
N LEU A 110 -8.53 5.55 2.38
CA LEU A 110 -7.18 5.16 1.98
C LEU A 110 -6.99 5.53 0.52
N PHE A 111 -6.00 6.38 0.21
CA PHE A 111 -5.69 6.79 -1.17
C PHE A 111 -4.33 6.23 -1.59
N VAL A 112 -4.34 5.49 -2.70
CA VAL A 112 -3.17 4.84 -3.29
C VAL A 112 -2.98 5.37 -4.71
N ASP A 113 -1.75 5.68 -5.08
CA ASP A 113 -1.38 6.16 -6.42
C ASP A 113 -0.81 5.01 -7.25
N GLU A 114 0.43 4.63 -6.97
CA GLU A 114 1.22 3.71 -7.79
C GLU A 114 1.84 2.58 -6.96
N ILE A 115 1.96 1.41 -7.58
CA ILE A 115 2.78 0.30 -7.11
C ILE A 115 3.97 0.20 -8.07
N GLU A 116 5.18 0.35 -7.55
CA GLU A 116 6.40 0.18 -8.35
C GLU A 116 7.10 -1.13 -7.99
N VAL A 117 7.67 -1.77 -9.00
CA VAL A 117 8.37 -3.06 -8.89
C VAL A 117 9.69 -2.95 -9.65
N ASN A 118 10.81 -3.17 -8.96
CA ASN A 118 12.18 -3.02 -9.48
C ASN A 118 13.09 -4.15 -8.99
#